data_AF-X1SP34-F1
#
_entry.id   AF-X1SP34-F1
#
_cell.length_a   1.000
_cell.length_b   1.000
_cell.length_c   1.000
_cell.angle_alpha   90.00
_cell.angle_beta   90.00
_cell.angle_gamma   90.00
#
_symmetry.space_group_name_H-M   'P 1'
#
loop_
_entity.id
_entity.type
_entity.pdbx_description
1 polymer ?
#
loop_
_entity_poly.entity_id
_entity_poly.type
_entity_poly.pdbx_seq_one_letter_code
_entity_poly.pdbx_strand_id
1 'polypeptide(L)'
;MEQKEIGISKNNASFFTNAIEVSIIALIISIPLVFYPYLVRIFNPPKELVFNILVIIGLMLWKLKMVNKEEVKIVPTPLNLPVLTFMAICALSLLWSNSPMVSLLELPLFLAGPILYFVIANNIKSKHQINRLLTVLLIISSLLGIYGIFQYQGIDFAFWKGNVARSQVFGLFG
;
A
#
# COMPACT_ATOMS: atom_id res chain seq x y z
N MET A 1 -6.60 -33.38 27.77
CA MET A 1 -7.36 -32.80 26.63
C MET A 1 -6.66 -31.56 26.04
N GLU A 2 -5.34 -31.37 26.21
CA GLU A 2 -4.65 -30.10 25.89
C GLU A 2 -3.92 -30.03 24.54
N GLN A 3 -3.88 -31.09 23.73
CA GLN A 3 -3.07 -31.06 22.50
C GLN A 3 -3.79 -30.49 21.26
N LYS A 4 -5.10 -30.20 21.33
CA LYS A 4 -5.87 -29.76 20.16
C LYS A 4 -5.81 -28.24 19.91
N GLU A 5 -5.57 -27.42 20.93
CA GLU A 5 -5.54 -25.95 20.79
C GLU A 5 -4.24 -25.42 20.15
N ILE A 6 -3.12 -26.08 20.44
CA ILE A 6 -1.78 -25.64 19.97
C ILE A 6 -1.66 -25.76 18.44
N GLY A 7 -2.32 -26.76 17.83
CA GLY A 7 -2.33 -26.95 16.38
C GLY A 7 -3.16 -25.91 15.62
N ILE A 8 -4.28 -25.46 16.21
CA ILE A 8 -5.19 -24.48 15.60
C ILE A 8 -4.56 -23.09 15.61
N SER A 9 -3.95 -22.68 16.73
CA SER A 9 -3.29 -21.38 16.86
C SER A 9 -2.13 -21.21 15.86
N LYS A 10 -1.31 -22.27 15.68
CA LYS A 10 -0.16 -22.24 14.76
C LYS A 10 -0.57 -22.14 13.29
N ASN A 11 -1.65 -22.81 12.89
CA ASN A 11 -2.18 -22.74 11.52
C ASN A 11 -2.80 -21.37 11.22
N ASN A 12 -3.57 -20.82 12.16
CA ASN A 12 -4.18 -19.49 12.02
C ASN A 12 -3.12 -18.38 11.91
N ALA A 13 -2.03 -18.49 12.67
CA ALA A 13 -0.90 -17.57 12.58
C ALA A 13 -0.21 -17.54 11.20
N SER A 14 -0.12 -18.70 10.54
CA SER A 14 0.39 -18.84 9.17
C SER A 14 -0.57 -18.19 8.17
N PHE A 15 -1.88 -18.44 8.32
CA PHE A 15 -2.92 -17.87 7.49
C PHE A 15 -2.90 -16.33 7.48
N PHE A 16 -2.89 -15.70 8.65
CA PHE A 16 -2.83 -14.22 8.72
C PHE A 16 -1.57 -13.65 8.08
N THR A 17 -0.43 -14.33 8.22
CA THR A 17 0.82 -13.86 7.61
C THR A 17 0.74 -13.91 6.08
N ASN A 18 0.19 -14.99 5.53
CA ASN A 18 -0.04 -15.12 4.10
C ASN A 18 -1.08 -14.10 3.60
N ALA A 19 -2.16 -13.88 4.34
CA ALA A 19 -3.19 -12.89 3.99
C ALA A 19 -2.64 -11.46 3.94
N ILE A 20 -1.82 -11.08 4.95
CA ILE A 20 -1.14 -9.77 4.96
C ILE A 20 -0.21 -9.65 3.75
N GLU A 21 0.57 -10.68 3.43
CA GLU A 21 1.45 -10.63 2.26
C GLU A 21 0.68 -10.51 0.95
N VAL A 22 -0.44 -11.23 0.79
CA VAL A 22 -1.32 -11.10 -0.37
C VAL A 22 -1.90 -9.68 -0.48
N SER A 23 -2.28 -9.06 0.64
CA SER A 23 -2.74 -7.66 0.63
C SER A 23 -1.66 -6.67 0.15
N ILE A 24 -0.39 -6.92 0.50
CA ILE A 24 0.75 -6.10 0.04
C ILE A 24 1.03 -6.35 -1.45
N ILE A 25 0.95 -7.60 -1.91
CA ILE A 25 1.06 -7.93 -3.35
C ILE A 25 -0.07 -7.24 -4.13
N ALA A 26 -1.30 -7.28 -3.61
CA ALA A 26 -2.43 -6.59 -4.21
C ALA A 26 -2.20 -5.06 -4.27
N LEU A 27 -1.60 -4.46 -3.24
CA LEU A 27 -1.17 -3.05 -3.27
C LEU A 27 -0.20 -2.78 -4.43
N ILE A 28 0.87 -3.56 -4.55
CA ILE A 28 1.90 -3.38 -5.59
C ILE A 28 1.29 -3.44 -7.00
N ILE A 29 0.34 -4.34 -7.22
CA ILE A 29 -0.31 -4.52 -8.53
C ILE A 29 -1.36 -3.43 -8.78
N SER A 30 -2.18 -3.10 -7.77
CA SER A 30 -3.35 -2.24 -7.97
C SER A 30 -2.98 -0.77 -8.10
N ILE A 31 -2.01 -0.27 -7.32
CA ILE A 31 -1.62 1.15 -7.33
C ILE A 31 -1.31 1.65 -8.76
N PRO A 32 -0.47 0.97 -9.57
CA PRO A 32 -0.18 1.46 -10.91
C PRO A 32 -1.29 1.17 -11.95
N LEU A 33 -2.18 0.20 -11.69
CA LEU A 33 -3.23 -0.20 -12.63
C LEU A 33 -4.55 0.59 -12.45
N VAL A 34 -4.77 1.18 -11.29
CA VAL A 34 -6.03 1.86 -10.97
C VAL A 34 -6.06 3.25 -11.61
N PHE A 35 -7.08 3.46 -12.44
CA PHE A 35 -7.46 4.76 -12.96
C PHE A 35 -8.98 4.79 -13.22
N TYR A 36 -9.58 5.98 -13.24
CA TYR A 36 -10.99 6.12 -13.57
C TYR A 36 -11.19 7.31 -14.53
N PRO A 37 -11.51 7.05 -15.82
CA PRO A 37 -11.56 8.08 -16.88
C PRO A 37 -12.60 9.19 -16.69
N TYR A 38 -13.58 8.99 -15.80
CA TYR A 38 -14.67 9.95 -15.58
C TYR A 38 -14.35 10.98 -14.49
N LEU A 39 -13.18 10.91 -13.84
CA LEU A 39 -12.77 11.90 -12.84
C LEU A 39 -11.95 13.03 -13.48
N VAL A 40 -12.09 14.23 -12.90
CA VAL A 40 -11.28 15.41 -13.26
C VAL A 40 -9.79 15.11 -13.09
N ARG A 41 -9.42 14.42 -12.01
CA ARG A 41 -8.09 13.84 -11.80
C ARG A 41 -8.21 12.35 -12.06
N ILE A 42 -7.77 11.90 -13.24
CA ILE A 42 -7.99 10.54 -13.75
C ILE A 42 -7.26 9.47 -12.91
N PHE A 43 -6.09 9.83 -12.34
CA PHE A 43 -5.19 8.88 -11.67
C PHE A 43 -5.19 9.02 -10.14
N ASN A 44 -4.99 10.22 -9.59
CA ASN A 44 -4.66 10.36 -8.16
C ASN A 44 -5.80 9.92 -7.21
N PRO A 45 -7.03 10.45 -7.29
CA PRO A 45 -8.10 10.07 -6.37
C PRO A 45 -8.39 8.56 -6.31
N PRO A 46 -8.53 7.82 -7.43
CA PRO A 46 -8.82 6.40 -7.35
C PRO A 46 -7.64 5.59 -6.79
N LYS A 47 -6.39 5.99 -7.07
CA LYS A 47 -5.20 5.37 -6.48
C LYS A 47 -5.10 5.56 -4.98
N GLU A 48 -5.30 6.80 -4.51
CA GLU A 48 -5.30 7.13 -3.09
C GLU A 48 -6.38 6.36 -2.34
N LEU A 49 -7.59 6.23 -2.90
CA LEU A 49 -8.67 5.45 -2.31
C LEU A 49 -8.30 3.96 -2.20
N VAL A 50 -7.82 3.34 -3.29
CA VAL A 50 -7.42 1.93 -3.28
C VAL A 50 -6.25 1.68 -2.31
N PHE A 51 -5.27 2.58 -2.28
CA PHE A 51 -4.16 2.53 -1.34
C PHE A 51 -4.65 2.55 0.11
N ASN A 52 -5.47 3.54 0.47
CA ASN A 52 -6.02 3.66 1.82
C ASN A 52 -6.84 2.43 2.23
N ILE A 53 -7.73 1.94 1.36
CA ILE A 53 -8.56 0.77 1.66
C ILE A 53 -7.69 -0.47 1.91
N LEU A 54 -6.73 -0.75 1.04
CA LEU A 54 -5.87 -1.93 1.17
C LEU A 54 -4.94 -1.83 2.39
N VAL A 55 -4.43 -0.64 2.73
CA VAL A 55 -3.64 -0.42 3.94
C VAL A 55 -4.50 -0.66 5.20
N ILE A 56 -5.74 -0.18 5.22
CA ILE A 56 -6.67 -0.45 6.33
C ILE A 56 -6.94 -1.95 6.47
N ILE A 57 -7.16 -2.66 5.36
CA ILE A 57 -7.31 -4.13 5.36
C ILE A 57 -6.06 -4.79 5.94
N GLY A 58 -4.86 -4.41 5.48
CA GLY A 58 -3.60 -4.93 6.00
C GLY A 58 -3.42 -4.67 7.50
N LEU A 59 -3.79 -3.48 7.97
CA LEU A 59 -3.78 -3.12 9.39
C LEU A 59 -4.78 -3.96 10.20
N MET A 60 -6.00 -4.16 9.69
CA MET A 60 -7.00 -5.01 10.35
C MET A 60 -6.51 -6.45 10.47
N LEU A 61 -5.97 -7.02 9.39
CA LEU A 61 -5.39 -8.37 9.41
C LEU A 61 -4.24 -8.48 10.40
N TRP A 62 -3.38 -7.46 10.48
CA TRP A 62 -2.28 -7.43 11.44
C TRP A 62 -2.78 -7.35 12.89
N LYS A 63 -3.79 -6.53 13.19
CA LYS A 63 -4.41 -6.48 14.52
C LYS A 63 -5.07 -7.81 14.90
N LEU A 64 -5.83 -8.42 13.99
CA LEU A 64 -6.44 -9.74 14.21
C LEU A 64 -5.39 -10.81 14.51
N LYS A 65 -4.26 -10.78 13.79
CA LYS A 65 -3.11 -11.66 14.06
C LYS A 65 -2.52 -11.46 15.45
N MET A 66 -2.42 -10.23 15.94
CA MET A 66 -1.92 -9.93 17.29
C MET A 66 -2.87 -10.45 18.37
N VAL A 67 -4.18 -10.22 18.21
CA VAL A 67 -5.20 -10.70 19.14
C VAL A 67 -5.19 -12.22 19.22
N ASN A 68 -5.13 -12.91 18.08
CA ASN A 68 -5.12 -14.38 18.04
C ASN A 68 -3.82 -15.01 18.57
N LYS A 69 -2.74 -14.23 18.68
CA LYS A 69 -1.48 -14.68 19.30
C LYS A 69 -1.33 -14.28 20.76
N GLU A 70 -2.26 -13.46 21.28
CA GLU A 70 -2.22 -12.88 22.61
C GLU A 70 -0.91 -12.13 22.95
N GLU A 71 -0.14 -11.75 21.93
CA GLU A 71 1.16 -11.13 22.07
C GLU A 71 1.27 -9.90 21.17
N VAL A 72 1.44 -8.73 21.79
CA VAL A 72 1.76 -7.50 21.07
C VAL A 72 3.27 -7.44 20.86
N LYS A 73 3.73 -8.05 19.76
CA LYS A 73 5.14 -7.99 19.34
C LYS A 73 5.30 -6.97 18.21
N ILE A 74 5.85 -5.81 18.54
CA ILE A 74 6.35 -4.83 17.58
C ILE A 74 7.86 -5.02 17.50
N VAL A 75 8.38 -5.21 16.29
CA VAL A 75 9.82 -5.36 16.04
C VAL A 75 10.46 -3.98 16.21
N PRO A 76 11.39 -3.80 17.17
CA PRO A 76 12.11 -2.55 17.29
C PRO A 76 13.06 -2.44 16.09
N THR A 77 12.86 -1.41 15.28
CA THR A 77 13.80 -1.03 14.22
C THR A 77 14.24 0.40 14.47
N PRO A 78 15.49 0.78 14.09
CA PRO A 78 15.97 2.14 14.25
C PRO A 78 15.13 3.16 13.47
N LEU A 79 14.40 2.70 12.43
CA LEU A 79 13.53 3.52 11.60
C LEU A 79 12.17 3.81 12.25
N ASN A 80 11.74 3.03 13.26
CA ASN A 80 10.49 3.28 13.97
C ASN A 80 10.48 4.66 14.64
N LEU A 81 11.61 5.07 15.24
CA LEU A 81 11.71 6.35 15.94
C LEU A 81 11.57 7.54 14.99
N PRO A 82 12.33 7.65 13.88
CA PRO A 82 12.12 8.70 12.87
C PRO A 82 10.69 8.76 12.35
N VAL A 83 10.07 7.61 12.04
CA VAL A 83 8.69 7.56 11.52
C VAL A 83 7.68 8.04 12.55
N LEU A 84 7.80 7.62 13.82
CA LEU A 84 6.93 8.07 14.90
C LEU A 84 7.09 9.56 15.19
N THR A 85 8.33 10.05 15.26
CA THR A 85 8.63 11.47 15.47
C THR A 85 8.06 12.31 14.33
N PHE A 86 8.21 11.87 13.09
CA PHE A 86 7.63 12.56 11.93
C PHE A 86 6.10 12.62 12.01
N MET A 87 5.44 11.50 12.32
CA MET A 87 3.98 11.49 12.53
C MET A 87 3.55 12.44 13.66
N ALA A 88 4.29 12.48 14.76
CA ALA A 88 3.99 13.37 15.89
C ALA A 88 4.15 14.84 15.52
N ILE A 89 5.22 15.21 14.79
CA ILE A 89 5.43 16.58 14.31
C ILE A 89 4.30 17.00 13.36
N CYS A 90 3.90 16.12 12.42
CA CYS A 90 2.79 16.40 11.52
C CYS A 90 1.44 16.52 12.26
N ALA A 91 1.21 15.69 13.28
CA ALA A 91 0.04 15.79 14.14
C ALA A 91 -0.01 17.11 14.92
N LEU A 92 1.13 17.58 15.42
CA LEU A 92 1.22 18.89 16.08
C LEU A 92 1.06 20.04 15.08
N SER A 93 1.60 19.90 13.87
CA SER A 93 1.46 20.90 12.81
C SER A 93 0.01 21.13 12.39
N LEU A 94 -0.88 20.14 12.54
CA LEU A 94 -2.31 20.29 12.27
C LEU A 94 -2.98 21.35 13.16
N LEU A 95 -2.51 21.51 14.40
CA LEU A 95 -3.06 22.49 15.36
C LEU A 95 -2.81 23.94 14.92
N TRP A 96 -1.75 24.19 14.16
CA TRP A 96 -1.38 25.50 13.61
C TRP A 96 -1.74 25.66 12.12
N SER A 97 -2.54 24.75 11.55
CA SER A 97 -2.90 24.82 10.14
C SER A 97 -3.84 26.00 9.87
N ASN A 98 -3.48 26.82 8.87
CA ASN A 98 -4.34 27.89 8.35
C ASN A 98 -5.63 27.36 7.70
N SER A 99 -5.66 26.08 7.28
CA SER A 99 -6.81 25.44 6.62
C SER A 99 -7.06 24.04 7.18
N PRO A 100 -7.62 23.95 8.41
CA PRO A 100 -7.71 22.68 9.13
C PRO A 100 -8.54 21.63 8.39
N MET A 101 -9.56 22.03 7.64
CA MET A 101 -10.42 21.10 6.90
C MET A 101 -9.67 20.39 5.77
N VAL A 102 -8.81 21.11 5.04
CA VAL A 102 -7.98 20.49 4.00
C VAL A 102 -6.96 19.56 4.63
N SER A 103 -6.31 19.99 5.71
CA SER A 103 -5.33 19.15 6.40
C SER A 103 -5.94 17.88 7.01
N LEU A 104 -7.19 17.92 7.47
CA LEU A 104 -7.93 16.74 7.94
C LEU A 104 -8.26 15.76 6.82
N LEU A 105 -8.57 16.25 5.61
CA LEU A 105 -8.86 15.40 4.46
C LEU A 105 -7.62 14.65 3.95
N GLU A 106 -6.43 15.25 4.06
CA GLU A 106 -5.15 14.64 3.66
C GLU A 106 -4.60 13.64 4.70
N LEU A 107 -5.11 13.69 5.93
CA LEU A 107 -4.63 12.91 7.06
C LEU A 107 -4.69 11.39 6.84
N PRO A 108 -5.77 10.80 6.26
CA PRO A 108 -5.81 9.36 5.98
C PRO A 108 -4.69 8.91 5.05
N LEU A 109 -4.45 9.64 3.95
CA LEU A 109 -3.38 9.34 3.00
C LEU A 109 -2.00 9.46 3.65
N PHE A 110 -1.81 10.52 4.44
CA PHE A 110 -0.59 10.73 5.22
C PHE A 110 -0.30 9.57 6.18
N LEU A 111 -1.30 9.12 6.95
CA LEU A 111 -1.15 8.03 7.91
C LEU A 111 -0.99 6.66 7.24
N ALA A 112 -1.58 6.45 6.06
CA ALA A 112 -1.51 5.17 5.38
C ALA A 112 -0.07 4.74 5.04
N GLY A 113 0.83 5.68 4.72
CA GLY A 113 2.24 5.40 4.48
C GLY A 113 2.96 4.79 5.71
N PRO A 114 3.03 5.50 6.85
CA PRO A 114 3.58 4.96 8.10
C PRO A 114 2.90 3.67 8.58
N ILE A 115 1.57 3.57 8.45
CA ILE A 115 0.83 2.35 8.81
C ILE A 115 1.31 1.17 7.95
N LEU A 116 1.40 1.35 6.62
CA LEU A 116 1.91 0.34 5.71
C LEU A 116 3.34 -0.08 6.08
N TYR A 117 4.20 0.88 6.42
CA TYR A 117 5.55 0.59 6.90
C TYR A 117 5.52 -0.35 8.12
N PHE A 118 4.70 -0.07 9.14
CA PHE A 118 4.59 -0.94 10.31
C PHE A 118 4.04 -2.32 9.95
N VAL A 119 3.03 -2.40 9.06
CA VAL A 119 2.49 -3.68 8.60
C VAL A 119 3.58 -4.51 7.91
N ILE A 120 4.38 -3.92 7.02
CA ILE A 120 5.46 -4.62 6.33
C ILE A 120 6.57 -5.03 7.29
N ALA A 121 7.13 -4.08 8.05
CA ALA A 121 8.28 -4.31 8.94
C ALA A 121 8.02 -5.39 10.00
N ASN A 122 6.77 -5.53 10.45
CA ASN A 122 6.41 -6.51 11.48
C ASN A 122 6.02 -7.88 10.92
N ASN A 123 5.55 -7.96 9.67
CA ASN A 123 5.00 -9.20 9.11
C ASN A 123 5.89 -9.86 8.04
N ILE A 124 6.67 -9.07 7.29
CA ILE A 124 7.55 -9.58 6.23
C ILE A 124 8.94 -9.78 6.83
N LYS A 125 9.30 -11.04 7.06
CA LYS A 125 10.60 -11.41 7.68
C LYS A 125 11.41 -12.41 6.86
N SER A 126 10.74 -13.24 6.06
CA SER A 126 11.40 -14.27 5.28
C SER A 126 11.95 -13.70 3.97
N LYS A 127 13.18 -14.11 3.62
CA LYS A 127 13.80 -13.79 2.32
C LYS A 127 12.91 -14.20 1.15
N HIS A 128 12.15 -15.29 1.29
CA HIS A 128 11.26 -15.77 0.23
C HIS A 128 10.09 -14.79 -0.02
N GLN A 129 9.53 -14.19 1.02
CA GLN A 129 8.46 -13.19 0.91
C GLN A 129 8.97 -11.93 0.23
N ILE A 130 10.14 -11.44 0.65
CA ILE A 130 10.80 -10.29 0.04
C ILE A 130 11.07 -10.57 -1.44
N ASN A 131 11.61 -11.75 -1.77
CA ASN A 131 11.88 -12.11 -3.15
C ASN A 131 10.60 -12.17 -4.00
N ARG A 132 9.49 -12.66 -3.43
CA ARG A 132 8.18 -12.66 -4.10
C ARG A 132 7.66 -11.24 -4.36
N LEU A 133 7.73 -10.36 -3.37
CA LEU A 133 7.35 -8.95 -3.51
C LEU A 133 8.20 -8.24 -4.58
N LEU A 134 9.52 -8.43 -4.54
CA LEU A 134 10.43 -7.89 -5.56
C LEU A 134 10.16 -8.46 -6.95
N THR A 135 9.88 -9.76 -7.07
CA THR A 135 9.54 -10.40 -8.34
C THR A 135 8.26 -9.80 -8.92
N VAL A 136 7.21 -9.66 -8.13
CA VAL A 136 5.95 -9.01 -8.57
C VAL A 136 6.21 -7.56 -8.97
N LEU A 137 6.96 -6.80 -8.17
CA LEU A 137 7.31 -5.42 -8.47
C LEU A 137 8.04 -5.31 -9.82
N LEU A 138 9.03 -6.16 -10.07
CA LEU A 138 9.78 -6.20 -11.33
C LEU A 138 8.89 -6.56 -12.52
N ILE A 139 8.02 -7.56 -12.37
CA ILE A 139 7.08 -7.96 -13.43
C ILE A 139 6.15 -6.81 -13.79
N ILE A 140 5.49 -6.20 -12.79
CA ILE A 140 4.55 -5.10 -13.01
C ILE A 140 5.25 -3.88 -13.60
N SER A 141 6.42 -3.51 -13.06
CA SER A 141 7.20 -2.38 -13.55
C SER A 141 7.68 -2.61 -14.99
N SER A 142 8.09 -3.83 -15.33
CA SER A 142 8.49 -4.20 -16.69
C SER A 142 7.31 -4.15 -17.66
N LEU A 143 6.16 -4.71 -17.30
CA LEU A 143 4.95 -4.67 -18.12
C LEU A 143 4.49 -3.24 -18.39
N LEU A 144 4.47 -2.39 -17.35
CA LEU A 144 4.11 -0.98 -17.48
C LEU A 144 5.15 -0.19 -18.27
N GLY A 145 6.44 -0.51 -18.12
CA GLY A 145 7.51 0.07 -18.93
C GLY A 145 7.35 -0.25 -20.41
N ILE A 146 7.04 -1.50 -20.76
CA ILE A 146 6.73 -1.91 -22.14
C ILE A 146 5.51 -1.17 -22.66
N TYR A 147 4.44 -1.07 -21.85
CA TYR A 147 3.27 -0.28 -22.22
C TYR A 147 3.61 1.19 -22.47
N GLY A 148 4.46 1.80 -21.64
CA GLY A 148 4.95 3.16 -21.84
C GLY A 148 5.73 3.36 -23.15
N ILE A 149 6.48 2.34 -23.60
CA ILE A 149 7.17 2.35 -24.90
C ILE A 149 6.16 2.30 -26.06
N PHE A 150 5.14 1.44 -25.97
CA PHE A 150 4.07 1.41 -26.99
C PHE A 150 3.29 2.71 -27.04
N GLN A 151 3.03 3.30 -25.87
CA GLN A 151 2.39 4.59 -25.76
C GLN A 151 3.23 5.69 -26.45
N TYR A 152 4.56 5.69 -26.26
CA TYR A 152 5.47 6.61 -26.96
C TYR A 152 5.38 6.48 -28.49
N GLN A 153 5.16 5.27 -29.00
CA GLN A 153 4.98 5.01 -30.43
C GLN A 153 3.57 5.37 -30.94
N GLY A 154 2.69 5.87 -30.08
CA GLY A 154 1.30 6.24 -30.42
C GLY A 154 0.31 5.07 -30.40
N ILE A 155 0.72 3.90 -29.87
CA ILE A 155 -0.17 2.76 -29.68
C ILE A 155 -0.78 2.86 -28.29
N ASP A 156 -2.01 3.35 -28.22
CA ASP A 156 -2.77 3.53 -26.98
C ASP A 156 -4.12 2.81 -27.03
N PHE A 157 -4.65 2.49 -25.87
CA PHE A 157 -5.97 1.88 -25.76
C PHE A 157 -7.10 2.85 -26.12
N ALA A 158 -8.17 2.31 -26.71
CA ALA A 158 -9.33 3.09 -27.17
C ALA A 158 -10.13 3.82 -26.07
N PHE A 159 -9.86 3.55 -24.80
CA PHE A 159 -10.50 4.24 -23.68
C PHE A 159 -9.90 5.64 -23.40
N TRP A 160 -8.74 5.97 -23.99
CA TRP A 160 -8.16 7.30 -23.93
C TRP A 160 -8.96 8.25 -24.86
N LYS A 161 -9.94 8.97 -24.29
CA LYS A 161 -10.95 9.76 -25.02
C LYS A 161 -10.47 11.08 -25.63
N GLY A 162 -9.17 11.37 -25.61
CA GLY A 162 -8.63 12.59 -26.21
C GLY A 162 -7.16 12.43 -26.58
N ASN A 163 -6.80 12.89 -27.78
CA ASN A 163 -5.41 13.15 -28.13
C ASN A 163 -4.86 14.16 -27.12
N VAL A 164 -4.10 13.69 -26.13
CA VAL A 164 -3.24 14.57 -25.33
C VAL A 164 -2.04 14.91 -26.21
N ALA A 165 -2.29 15.77 -27.19
CA ALA A 165 -1.27 16.31 -28.07
C ALA A 165 -0.16 16.93 -27.20
N ARG A 166 1.06 16.38 -27.35
CA ARG A 166 2.38 16.82 -26.83
C ARG A 166 2.94 16.24 -25.53
N SER A 167 2.30 15.27 -24.85
CA SER A 167 2.97 14.48 -23.80
C SER A 167 2.73 12.99 -24.01
N GLN A 168 3.51 12.38 -24.92
CA GLN A 168 3.34 11.03 -25.46
C GLN A 168 3.56 9.88 -24.47
N VAL A 169 3.65 10.15 -23.16
CA VAL A 169 3.77 9.13 -22.12
C VAL A 169 2.97 9.59 -20.91
N PHE A 170 1.91 8.86 -20.55
CA PHE A 170 1.32 9.03 -19.22
C PHE A 170 2.33 8.47 -18.23
N GLY A 171 2.74 9.29 -17.26
CA GLY A 171 3.22 8.74 -16.02
C GLY A 171 2.06 7.98 -15.37
N LEU A 172 1.88 6.70 -15.69
CA LEU A 172 1.07 5.78 -14.88
C LEU A 172 1.56 5.75 -13.42
N PHE A 173 2.74 6.31 -13.18
CA PHE A 173 3.42 6.53 -11.91
C PHE A 173 3.03 7.81 -11.15
N GLY A 174 2.09 8.62 -11.66
CA GLY A 174 1.58 9.80 -10.94
C GLY A 174 0.82 9.47 -9.67
#